data_AF-A0A2V7UGN0-F1
#
_entry.id   AF-A0A2V7UGN0-F1
#
_cell.length_a   1.000
_cell.length_b   1.000
_cell.length_c   1.000
_cell.angle_alpha   90.00
_cell.angle_beta   90.00
_cell.angle_gamma   90.00
#
_symmetry.space_group_name_H-M   'P 1'
#
loop_
_entity.id
_entity.type
_entity.pdbx_description
1 polymer ?
#
loop_
_entity_poly.entity_id
_entity_poly.type
_entity_poly.pdbx_seq_one_letter_code
_entity_poly.pdbx_strand_id
1 'polypeptide(L)'
;MLSHLPEQNAAPQPAASASAGSLIDVPGIRVGHFTDPRRPTGCTAILFDPDAAAGVDYATSAPGETGVVLLQPSSPVEQIHALFLTGGGLFGLPSFGGVIRYLEEHKIGFDWGTPDLRIPIVVGAVIDDLAVGDPRIRPDAEAAYKACAAASTGSVAEGSVGVGAGATVGKMHRSRGFGGMKGGLGTASLKVGDVVVSALAVVNAAGDILDWRSGRIVAGARRPSGGFADSVEVMKQVVTTRGADLSLDDPALRSTTLVLVATNVTLAKTALTKVANMANCGASRAIRPYHTTGDGDQLFAVSTRKLEKPDLPLTTIGSLAADVAAEAIVRGVRMATSAPDWPAIRDL
;
A
#
# COMPACT_ATOMS: atom_id res chain seq x y z
N MET A 1 -26.35 -17.17 36.76
CA MET A 1 -26.57 -15.77 37.19
C MET A 1 -25.59 -14.88 36.44
N LEU A 2 -25.93 -14.51 35.20
CA LEU A 2 -25.20 -13.48 34.44
C LEU A 2 -26.12 -12.26 34.44
N SER A 3 -25.81 -11.30 35.29
CA SER A 3 -26.56 -10.05 35.45
C SER A 3 -25.64 -8.86 35.18
N HIS A 4 -26.14 -7.96 34.34
CA HIS A 4 -25.72 -6.57 34.11
C HIS A 4 -24.65 -6.31 33.04
N LEU A 5 -25.13 -6.09 31.80
CA LEU A 5 -24.59 -5.06 30.92
C LEU A 5 -25.50 -3.84 31.01
N PRO A 6 -24.99 -2.61 31.26
CA PRO A 6 -25.78 -1.40 31.13
C PRO A 6 -25.81 -0.91 29.67
N GLU A 7 -26.96 -0.35 29.30
CA GLU A 7 -27.28 0.25 28.00
C GLU A 7 -26.49 1.53 27.67
N GLN A 8 -26.45 1.80 26.37
CA GLN A 8 -25.78 2.89 25.65
C GLN A 8 -26.22 4.30 26.06
N ASN A 9 -25.28 5.26 26.12
CA ASN A 9 -25.40 6.52 25.37
C ASN A 9 -24.15 7.41 25.46
N ALA A 10 -23.44 7.54 24.34
CA ALA A 10 -22.90 8.79 23.79
C ALA A 10 -22.27 8.46 22.43
N ALA A 11 -22.71 9.12 21.36
CA ALA A 11 -21.98 9.06 20.09
C ALA A 11 -20.58 9.64 20.33
N PRO A 12 -19.49 8.88 20.06
CA PRO A 12 -18.16 9.43 20.24
C PRO A 12 -17.97 10.59 19.26
N GLN A 13 -17.72 11.79 19.80
CA GLN A 13 -17.13 12.88 19.04
C GLN A 13 -15.88 12.33 18.33
N PRO A 14 -15.61 12.69 17.07
CA PRO A 14 -14.40 12.25 16.40
C PRO A 14 -13.21 12.83 17.18
N ALA A 15 -12.56 11.97 17.96
CA ALA A 15 -11.33 12.30 18.65
C ALA A 15 -10.35 12.82 17.59
N ALA A 16 -9.71 13.96 17.88
CA ALA A 16 -8.55 14.41 17.14
C ALA A 16 -7.62 13.20 16.95
N SER A 17 -7.31 12.86 15.69
CA SER A 17 -6.63 11.63 15.30
C SER A 17 -5.46 11.35 16.26
N ALA A 18 -5.65 10.42 17.19
CA ALA A 18 -4.52 9.69 17.76
C ALA A 18 -3.66 9.22 16.58
N SER A 19 -2.34 9.26 16.71
CA SER A 19 -1.45 8.68 15.70
C SER A 19 -2.00 7.29 15.38
N ALA A 20 -2.35 7.07 14.11
CA ALA A 20 -2.92 5.78 13.71
C ALA A 20 -1.86 4.66 13.73
N GLY A 21 -0.63 4.95 14.16
CA GLY A 21 0.49 4.04 14.21
C GLY A 21 1.36 4.07 12.95
N SER A 22 2.40 3.24 12.92
CA SER A 22 3.36 3.17 11.83
C SER A 22 3.79 1.72 11.54
N LEU A 23 4.23 1.44 10.31
CA LEU A 23 4.73 0.13 9.89
C LEU A 23 5.91 -0.33 10.76
N ILE A 24 6.75 0.61 11.21
CA ILE A 24 7.91 0.35 12.07
C ILE A 24 7.55 0.03 13.52
N ASP A 25 6.28 0.15 13.92
CA ASP A 25 5.82 -0.27 15.26
C ASP A 25 5.97 -1.79 15.42
N VAL A 26 5.99 -2.53 14.31
CA VAL A 26 6.48 -3.91 14.27
C VAL A 26 8.02 -3.88 14.32
N PRO A 27 8.65 -4.37 15.40
CA PRO A 27 10.10 -4.25 15.55
C PRO A 27 10.85 -5.05 14.48
N GLY A 28 11.99 -4.53 14.02
CA GLY A 28 12.80 -5.15 12.97
C GLY A 28 12.48 -4.67 11.55
N ILE A 29 11.65 -3.63 11.41
CA ILE A 29 11.35 -3.00 10.13
C ILE A 29 11.99 -1.62 10.09
N ARG A 30 12.68 -1.31 8.99
CA ARG A 30 13.16 0.04 8.66
C ARG A 30 12.51 0.51 7.37
N VAL A 31 12.11 1.78 7.32
CA VAL A 31 11.50 2.38 6.13
C VAL A 31 12.30 3.61 5.72
N GLY A 32 12.59 3.71 4.42
CA GLY A 32 13.28 4.86 3.84
C GLY A 32 12.65 5.26 2.51
N HIS A 33 12.72 6.55 2.20
CA HIS A 33 12.13 7.13 1.00
C HIS A 33 13.19 7.86 0.19
N PHE A 34 13.04 7.81 -1.13
CA PHE A 34 13.61 8.79 -2.03
C PHE A 34 12.46 9.45 -2.80
N THR A 35 12.35 10.77 -2.73
CA THR A 35 11.38 11.55 -3.51
C THR A 35 12.16 12.38 -4.52
N ASP A 36 11.85 12.27 -5.81
CA ASP A 36 12.54 13.04 -6.83
C ASP A 36 12.09 14.51 -6.76
N PRO A 37 12.98 15.49 -6.57
CA PRO A 37 12.58 16.89 -6.47
C PRO A 37 12.12 17.48 -7.81
N ARG A 38 12.40 16.80 -8.94
CA ARG A 38 12.09 17.31 -10.28
C ARG A 38 10.67 16.98 -10.75
N ARG A 39 10.01 16.01 -10.11
CA ARG A 39 8.66 15.54 -10.44
C ARG A 39 8.04 14.81 -9.25
N PRO A 40 6.72 14.89 -9.03
CA PRO A 40 6.03 14.02 -8.07
C PRO A 40 6.15 12.53 -8.45
N THR A 41 7.23 11.89 -8.00
CA THR A 41 7.55 10.47 -8.12
C THR A 41 8.64 10.10 -7.11
N GLY A 42 8.89 8.81 -6.90
CA GLY A 42 9.88 8.36 -5.95
C GLY A 42 9.78 6.87 -5.66
N CYS A 43 10.53 6.41 -4.68
CA CYS A 43 10.53 5.03 -4.23
C CYS A 43 10.66 4.93 -2.71
N THR A 44 10.24 3.78 -2.18
CA THR A 44 10.24 3.44 -0.76
C THR A 44 10.87 2.08 -0.56
N ALA A 45 11.92 2.03 0.25
CA ALA A 45 12.56 0.80 0.68
C ALA A 45 12.07 0.41 2.07
N ILE A 46 11.62 -0.84 2.22
CA ILE A 46 11.29 -1.47 3.49
C ILE A 46 12.33 -2.57 3.72
N LEU A 47 13.21 -2.37 4.70
CA LEU A 47 14.30 -3.30 5.02
C LEU A 47 13.98 -4.07 6.31
N PHE A 48 14.30 -5.36 6.33
CA PHE A 48 14.09 -6.22 7.48
C PHE A 48 15.41 -6.52 8.20
N ASP A 49 15.36 -6.68 9.51
CA ASP A 49 16.53 -6.99 10.36
C ASP A 49 16.33 -8.32 11.12
N PRO A 50 17.00 -9.42 10.69
CA PRO A 50 17.78 -9.54 9.45
C PRO A 50 16.93 -9.80 8.20
N ASP A 51 15.70 -10.29 8.39
CA ASP A 51 14.80 -10.75 7.33
C ASP A 51 13.34 -10.76 7.83
N ALA A 52 12.41 -11.08 6.94
CA ALA A 52 11.02 -11.37 7.31
C ALA A 52 10.48 -12.57 6.52
N ALA A 53 9.65 -13.39 7.16
CA ALA A 53 8.80 -14.31 6.40
C ALA A 53 7.78 -13.50 5.61
N ALA A 54 7.44 -13.93 4.39
CA ALA A 54 6.57 -13.16 3.51
C ALA A 54 5.56 -14.02 2.75
N GLY A 55 4.37 -13.47 2.55
CA GLY A 55 3.32 -13.98 1.68
C GLY A 55 2.64 -12.83 0.92
N VAL A 56 1.81 -13.17 -0.06
CA VAL A 56 1.13 -12.19 -0.92
C VAL A 56 -0.25 -12.71 -1.33
N ASP A 57 -1.17 -11.81 -1.58
CA ASP A 57 -2.43 -12.08 -2.28
C ASP A 57 -2.22 -11.98 -3.80
N TYR A 58 -2.56 -13.05 -4.52
CA TYR A 58 -2.41 -13.17 -5.98
C TYR A 58 -3.64 -12.68 -6.77
N ALA A 59 -4.60 -12.00 -6.14
CA ALA A 59 -5.83 -11.49 -6.79
C ALA A 59 -5.62 -10.27 -7.72
N THR A 60 -4.38 -9.89 -8.01
CA THR A 60 -4.03 -8.76 -8.88
C THR A 60 -4.45 -8.96 -10.35
N SER A 61 -4.95 -7.92 -11.03
CA SER A 61 -5.36 -8.02 -12.46
C SER A 61 -4.22 -7.67 -13.42
N ALA A 62 -3.50 -6.59 -13.13
CA ALA A 62 -2.44 -6.05 -13.98
C ALA A 62 -1.17 -5.70 -13.17
N PRO A 63 -0.47 -6.69 -12.58
CA PRO A 63 0.68 -6.42 -11.72
C PRO A 63 1.89 -5.90 -12.49
N GLY A 64 2.61 -4.95 -11.87
CA GLY A 64 3.98 -4.62 -12.22
C GLY A 64 4.88 -4.94 -11.04
N GLU A 65 5.58 -6.07 -11.08
CA GLU A 65 6.18 -6.67 -9.89
C GLU A 65 7.58 -7.26 -10.13
N THR A 66 8.30 -7.54 -9.04
CA THR A 66 9.59 -8.25 -9.04
C THR A 66 9.64 -9.22 -7.86
N GLY A 67 10.09 -10.46 -8.13
CA GLY A 67 10.34 -11.47 -7.09
C GLY A 67 9.10 -12.11 -6.46
N VAL A 68 7.88 -11.69 -6.80
CA VAL A 68 6.63 -12.14 -6.15
C VAL A 68 6.33 -13.62 -6.41
N VAL A 69 6.79 -14.19 -7.52
CA VAL A 69 6.73 -15.64 -7.77
C VAL A 69 7.44 -16.46 -6.67
N LEU A 70 8.48 -15.89 -6.03
CA LEU A 70 9.19 -16.55 -4.93
C LEU A 70 8.32 -16.71 -3.67
N LEU A 71 7.25 -15.91 -3.55
CA LEU A 71 6.31 -15.95 -2.43
C LEU A 71 5.21 -17.00 -2.61
N GLN A 72 5.23 -17.78 -3.70
CA GLN A 72 4.27 -18.85 -3.89
C GLN A 72 4.44 -19.89 -2.76
N PRO A 73 3.34 -20.46 -2.21
CA PRO A 73 3.41 -21.49 -1.18
C PRO A 73 4.30 -22.69 -1.50
N SER A 74 4.46 -23.02 -2.79
CA SER A 74 5.31 -24.11 -3.29
C SER A 74 6.80 -23.74 -3.42
N SER A 75 7.13 -22.45 -3.39
CA SER A 75 8.52 -21.99 -3.44
C SER A 75 9.24 -22.29 -2.12
N PRO A 76 10.51 -22.72 -2.15
CA PRO A 76 11.30 -22.95 -0.94
C PRO A 76 11.76 -21.66 -0.25
N VAL A 77 11.59 -20.50 -0.88
CA VAL A 77 12.02 -19.21 -0.34
C VAL A 77 11.05 -18.73 0.72
N GLU A 78 11.33 -18.95 2.00
CA GLU A 78 10.44 -18.51 3.08
C GLU A 78 10.63 -17.04 3.48
N GLN A 79 11.82 -16.49 3.26
CA GLN A 79 12.24 -15.20 3.82
C GLN A 79 12.71 -14.22 2.75
N ILE A 80 12.43 -12.95 2.98
CA ILE A 80 12.88 -11.82 2.16
C ILE A 80 13.70 -10.85 3.04
N HIS A 81 14.56 -10.07 2.40
CA HIS A 81 15.45 -9.12 3.08
C HIS A 81 14.99 -7.67 2.90
N ALA A 82 14.28 -7.41 1.80
CA ALA A 82 13.62 -6.13 1.57
C ALA A 82 12.34 -6.31 0.78
N LEU A 83 11.40 -5.39 1.03
CA LEU A 83 10.29 -5.10 0.15
C LEU A 83 10.47 -3.69 -0.42
N PHE A 84 10.37 -3.54 -1.74
CA PHE A 84 10.64 -2.28 -2.40
C PHE A 84 9.48 -1.83 -3.29
N LEU A 85 9.06 -0.58 -3.14
CA LEU A 85 7.94 0.01 -3.85
C LEU A 85 8.41 1.22 -4.64
N THR A 86 8.06 1.34 -5.93
CA THR A 86 8.53 2.45 -6.76
C THR A 86 7.46 3.02 -7.69
N GLY A 87 7.54 4.32 -7.96
CA GLY A 87 6.80 4.98 -9.03
C GLY A 87 7.43 4.72 -10.39
N GLY A 88 6.90 5.39 -11.42
CA GLY A 88 7.40 5.29 -12.80
C GLY A 88 6.85 4.11 -13.61
N GLY A 89 5.86 3.38 -13.08
CA GLY A 89 5.27 2.20 -13.74
C GLY A 89 6.33 1.12 -14.03
N LEU A 90 6.14 0.36 -15.10
CA LEU A 90 7.10 -0.71 -15.49
C LEU A 90 8.52 -0.19 -15.74
N PHE A 91 8.67 1.09 -16.09
CA PHE A 91 9.99 1.70 -16.25
C PHE A 91 10.74 1.90 -14.94
N GLY A 92 10.05 1.80 -13.79
CA GLY A 92 10.67 1.81 -12.46
C GLY A 92 11.29 0.47 -12.07
N LEU A 93 10.92 -0.65 -12.71
CA LEU A 93 11.42 -1.99 -12.35
C LEU A 93 12.96 -2.12 -12.31
N PRO A 94 13.73 -1.51 -13.24
CA PRO A 94 15.19 -1.56 -13.18
C PRO A 94 15.80 -0.98 -11.88
N SER A 95 15.06 -0.13 -11.15
CA SER A 95 15.55 0.47 -9.88
C SER A 95 15.79 -0.56 -8.77
N PHE A 96 15.18 -1.76 -8.84
CA PHE A 96 15.42 -2.85 -7.88
C PHE A 96 16.90 -3.24 -7.78
N GLY A 97 17.68 -3.06 -8.85
CA GLY A 97 19.12 -3.29 -8.84
C GLY A 97 19.87 -2.45 -7.79
N GLY A 98 19.37 -1.26 -7.47
CA GLY A 98 19.93 -0.40 -6.41
C GLY A 98 19.71 -0.96 -5.01
N VAL A 99 18.57 -1.60 -4.77
CA VAL A 99 18.28 -2.28 -3.50
C VAL A 99 19.17 -3.51 -3.33
N ILE A 100 19.30 -4.30 -4.40
CA ILE A 100 20.18 -5.47 -4.41
C ILE A 100 21.62 -5.04 -4.12
N ARG A 101 22.13 -4.01 -4.80
CA ARG A 101 23.47 -3.45 -4.56
C ARG A 101 23.64 -3.00 -3.11
N TYR A 102 22.67 -2.26 -2.56
CA TYR A 102 22.73 -1.81 -1.17
C TYR A 102 22.85 -3.01 -0.21
N LEU A 103 22.00 -4.03 -0.36
CA LEU A 103 22.01 -5.18 0.54
C LEU A 103 23.28 -6.04 0.41
N GLU A 104 23.79 -6.21 -0.81
CA GLU A 104 25.04 -6.92 -1.08
C GLU A 104 26.23 -6.23 -0.39
N GLU A 105 26.38 -4.91 -0.56
CA GLU A 105 27.44 -4.12 0.09
C GLU A 105 27.40 -4.21 1.62
N HIS A 106 26.19 -4.37 2.18
CA HIS A 106 25.96 -4.50 3.63
C HIS A 106 25.95 -5.95 4.11
N LYS A 107 26.24 -6.93 3.23
CA LYS A 107 26.26 -8.37 3.54
C LYS A 107 24.94 -8.85 4.14
N ILE A 108 23.81 -8.44 3.56
CA ILE A 108 22.46 -8.86 3.97
C ILE A 108 21.91 -9.78 2.88
N GLY A 109 21.54 -11.01 3.24
CA GLY A 109 21.09 -12.02 2.29
C GLY A 109 21.24 -13.45 2.81
N PHE A 110 20.78 -14.41 2.03
CA PHE A 110 21.06 -15.83 2.27
C PHE A 110 22.55 -16.12 2.17
N ASP A 111 23.04 -16.98 3.05
CA ASP A 111 24.40 -17.49 2.96
C ASP A 111 24.51 -18.47 1.78
N TRP A 112 25.29 -18.11 0.78
CA TRP A 112 25.56 -18.96 -0.38
C TRP A 112 26.66 -20.00 -0.13
N GLY A 113 27.37 -19.90 1.00
CA GLY A 113 28.52 -20.75 1.34
C GLY A 113 29.88 -20.21 0.87
N THR A 114 29.89 -19.15 0.06
CA THR A 114 31.12 -18.40 -0.27
C THR A 114 31.38 -17.34 0.83
N PRO A 115 32.60 -17.24 1.38
CA PRO A 115 32.93 -16.23 2.38
C PRO A 115 32.52 -14.81 1.93
N ASP A 116 31.90 -14.07 2.84
CA ASP A 116 31.43 -12.68 2.63
C ASP A 116 30.37 -12.47 1.52
N LEU A 117 29.89 -13.53 0.85
CA LEU A 117 28.83 -13.44 -0.16
C LEU A 117 27.45 -13.68 0.47
N ARG A 118 26.51 -12.79 0.18
CA ARG A 118 25.12 -12.88 0.64
C ARG A 118 24.18 -12.62 -0.53
N ILE A 119 23.16 -13.46 -0.69
CA ILE A 119 22.17 -13.32 -1.77
C ILE A 119 20.91 -12.64 -1.21
N PRO A 120 20.71 -11.34 -1.45
CA PRO A 120 19.49 -10.67 -1.04
C PRO A 120 18.30 -11.16 -1.85
N ILE A 121 17.17 -11.31 -1.17
CA ILE A 121 15.87 -11.52 -1.81
C ILE A 121 15.05 -10.26 -1.61
N VAL A 122 14.81 -9.57 -2.71
CA VAL A 122 14.03 -8.34 -2.78
C VAL A 122 12.77 -8.64 -3.57
N VAL A 123 11.63 -8.37 -2.96
CA VAL A 123 10.31 -8.46 -3.61
C VAL A 123 9.67 -7.09 -3.65
N GLY A 124 8.71 -6.88 -4.53
CA GLY A 124 7.98 -5.63 -4.54
C GLY A 124 7.26 -5.35 -5.84
N ALA A 125 6.83 -4.10 -5.94
CA ALA A 125 5.86 -3.70 -6.95
C ALA A 125 5.99 -2.22 -7.32
N VAL A 126 5.34 -1.84 -8.42
CA VAL A 126 5.33 -0.48 -8.93
C VAL A 126 3.93 0.11 -8.93
N ILE A 127 3.84 1.43 -8.88
CA ILE A 127 2.64 2.16 -9.29
C ILE A 127 2.90 2.91 -10.60
N ASP A 128 1.87 3.08 -11.42
CA ASP A 128 1.92 4.03 -12.55
C ASP A 128 1.56 5.44 -12.07
N ASP A 129 2.56 6.31 -11.98
CA ASP A 129 2.39 7.73 -11.67
C ASP A 129 2.65 8.64 -12.88
N LEU A 130 2.90 8.07 -14.06
CA LEU A 130 3.42 8.75 -15.27
C LEU A 130 2.51 9.90 -15.76
N ALA A 131 1.25 9.95 -15.34
CA ALA A 131 0.32 11.02 -15.66
C ALA A 131 0.56 12.32 -14.84
N VAL A 132 1.42 12.31 -13.83
CA VAL A 132 1.70 13.47 -12.97
C VAL A 132 3.07 14.06 -13.33
N GLY A 133 3.14 15.23 -13.95
CA GLY A 133 4.41 15.88 -14.34
C GLY A 133 5.09 15.24 -15.56
N ASP A 134 6.42 15.37 -15.69
CA ASP A 134 7.19 14.84 -16.85
C ASP A 134 7.49 13.32 -16.73
N PRO A 135 6.82 12.45 -17.52
CA PRO A 135 6.94 10.99 -17.38
C PRO A 135 8.34 10.43 -17.67
N ARG A 136 9.26 11.23 -18.23
CA ARG A 136 10.63 10.80 -18.51
C ARG A 136 11.49 10.75 -17.25
N ILE A 137 11.14 11.52 -16.21
CA ILE A 137 11.79 11.56 -14.90
C ILE A 137 11.22 10.44 -14.04
N ARG A 138 12.01 9.43 -13.73
CA ARG A 138 11.57 8.19 -13.07
C ARG A 138 12.62 7.71 -12.07
N PRO A 139 12.25 7.00 -11.00
CA PRO A 139 13.21 6.38 -10.10
C PRO A 139 14.12 5.39 -10.83
N ASP A 140 15.43 5.48 -10.57
CA ASP A 140 16.46 4.58 -11.07
C ASP A 140 17.13 3.81 -9.92
N ALA A 141 18.17 3.03 -10.22
CA ALA A 141 18.90 2.27 -9.20
C ALA A 141 19.54 3.18 -8.13
N GLU A 142 19.99 4.39 -8.48
CA GLU A 142 20.56 5.32 -7.51
C GLU A 142 19.49 5.88 -6.57
N ALA A 143 18.29 6.17 -7.09
CA ALA A 143 17.14 6.54 -6.27
C ALA A 143 16.80 5.43 -5.25
N ALA A 144 16.75 4.17 -5.70
CA ALA A 144 16.48 3.04 -4.84
C ALA A 144 17.57 2.85 -3.76
N TYR A 145 18.85 2.97 -4.12
CA TYR A 145 19.96 2.90 -3.17
C TYR A 145 19.84 3.99 -2.09
N LYS A 146 19.50 5.23 -2.50
CA LYS A 146 19.26 6.35 -1.56
C LYS A 146 18.08 6.08 -0.63
N ALA A 147 17.00 5.47 -1.14
CA ALA A 147 15.87 5.08 -0.30
C ALA A 147 16.30 4.03 0.76
N CYS A 148 17.14 3.06 0.39
CA CYS A 148 17.70 2.10 1.33
C CYS A 148 18.62 2.76 2.38
N ALA A 149 19.50 3.65 1.96
CA ALA A 149 20.40 4.38 2.86
C ALA A 149 19.64 5.30 3.84
N ALA A 150 18.49 5.83 3.43
CA ALA A 150 17.61 6.62 4.28
C ALA A 150 16.73 5.76 5.23
N ALA A 151 16.75 4.42 5.09
CA ALA A 151 15.85 3.56 5.85
C ALA A 151 16.22 3.50 7.33
N SER A 152 15.27 3.90 8.18
CA SER A 152 15.46 3.99 9.63
C SER A 152 14.31 3.37 10.42
N THR A 153 14.51 3.16 11.72
CA THR A 153 13.47 2.83 12.72
C THR A 153 12.86 4.10 13.35
N GLY A 154 13.21 5.29 12.85
CA GLY A 154 12.57 6.55 13.22
C GLY A 154 11.27 6.75 12.43
N SER A 155 10.63 7.92 12.52
CA SER A 155 9.32 8.18 11.90
C SER A 155 9.25 7.84 10.40
N VAL A 156 8.13 7.23 9.98
CA VAL A 156 7.78 7.07 8.56
C VAL A 156 7.02 8.29 8.08
N ALA A 157 7.53 8.97 7.05
CA ALA A 157 6.83 10.09 6.43
C ALA A 157 5.65 9.57 5.58
N GLU A 158 4.54 10.32 5.56
CA GLU A 158 3.31 9.97 4.85
C GLU A 158 2.93 11.05 3.83
N GLY A 159 1.93 10.74 3.01
CA GLY A 159 1.38 11.61 1.99
C GLY A 159 2.18 11.53 0.69
N SER A 160 2.64 12.68 0.20
CA SER A 160 3.28 12.82 -1.11
C SER A 160 4.80 12.67 -1.03
N VAL A 161 5.25 11.53 -0.49
CA VAL A 161 6.67 11.19 -0.31
C VAL A 161 6.96 9.80 -0.88
N GLY A 162 8.22 9.56 -1.27
CA GLY A 162 8.66 8.29 -1.83
C GLY A 162 7.79 7.86 -3.00
N VAL A 163 7.38 6.60 -3.00
CA VAL A 163 6.43 6.07 -4.00
C VAL A 163 5.05 6.74 -3.97
N GLY A 164 4.63 7.33 -2.84
CA GLY A 164 3.36 8.05 -2.72
C GLY A 164 3.35 9.43 -3.40
N ALA A 165 4.51 9.96 -3.77
CA ALA A 165 4.64 11.30 -4.35
C ALA A 165 3.80 11.47 -5.61
N GLY A 166 3.79 10.47 -6.50
CA GLY A 166 3.04 10.51 -7.76
C GLY A 166 1.65 9.86 -7.72
N ALA A 167 1.23 9.30 -6.58
CA ALA A 167 0.00 8.53 -6.48
C ALA A 167 -1.27 9.38 -6.65
N THR A 168 -2.31 8.84 -7.30
CA THR A 168 -3.57 9.53 -7.63
C THR A 168 -4.78 8.59 -7.55
N VAL A 169 -5.98 9.13 -7.27
CA VAL A 169 -7.22 8.36 -7.06
C VAL A 169 -8.41 8.93 -7.83
N GLY A 170 -9.46 8.12 -8.04
CA GLY A 170 -10.70 8.56 -8.67
C GLY A 170 -10.54 8.91 -10.15
N LYS A 171 -9.89 8.01 -10.90
CA LYS A 171 -9.40 8.28 -12.26
C LYS A 171 -10.32 7.83 -13.38
N MET A 172 -11.31 6.96 -13.08
CA MET A 172 -12.07 6.22 -14.10
C MET A 172 -12.96 7.05 -15.03
N HIS A 173 -13.26 8.30 -14.66
CA HIS A 173 -14.24 9.14 -15.35
C HIS A 173 -13.64 10.42 -15.94
N ARG A 174 -12.32 10.47 -16.11
CA ARG A 174 -11.61 11.68 -16.55
C ARG A 174 -11.97 12.09 -17.98
N SER A 175 -12.12 11.13 -18.90
CA SER A 175 -12.59 11.36 -20.27
C SER A 175 -13.99 11.95 -20.33
N ARG A 176 -14.78 11.83 -19.25
CA ARG A 176 -16.11 12.45 -19.08
C ARG A 176 -16.05 13.86 -18.45
N GLY A 177 -14.85 14.41 -18.26
CA GLY A 177 -14.61 15.73 -17.66
C GLY A 177 -14.56 15.74 -16.14
N PHE A 178 -14.52 14.58 -15.48
CA PHE A 178 -14.41 14.50 -14.02
C PHE A 178 -12.96 14.74 -13.60
N GLY A 179 -12.76 15.38 -12.46
CA GLY A 179 -11.44 15.53 -11.85
C GLY A 179 -11.08 14.31 -11.01
N GLY A 180 -9.80 13.98 -10.93
CA GLY A 180 -9.29 13.04 -9.92
C GLY A 180 -8.65 13.77 -8.74
N MET A 181 -8.18 13.01 -7.75
CA MET A 181 -7.54 13.56 -6.54
C MET A 181 -6.16 13.00 -6.31
N LYS A 182 -5.38 13.72 -5.50
CA LYS A 182 -4.10 13.24 -5.03
C LYS A 182 -4.31 12.01 -4.13
N GLY A 183 -3.55 10.96 -4.42
CA GLY A 183 -3.35 9.81 -3.55
C GLY A 183 -2.06 9.95 -2.72
N GLY A 184 -1.62 8.91 -2.04
CA GLY A 184 -0.39 9.02 -1.28
C GLY A 184 0.00 7.76 -0.53
N LEU A 185 1.04 7.88 0.28
CA LEU A 185 1.50 6.85 1.19
C LEU A 185 0.87 7.08 2.56
N GLY A 186 0.28 6.05 3.15
CA GLY A 186 -0.23 6.10 4.53
C GLY A 186 0.26 4.91 5.33
N THR A 187 0.31 5.06 6.64
CA THR A 187 0.65 3.97 7.55
C THR A 187 -0.24 3.96 8.79
N ALA A 188 -0.48 2.77 9.32
CA ALA A 188 -1.26 2.57 10.54
C ALA A 188 -0.73 1.34 11.30
N SER A 189 -0.99 1.25 12.59
CA SER A 189 -0.72 0.10 13.43
C SER A 189 -1.75 -0.05 14.53
N LEU A 190 -1.83 -1.26 15.04
CA LEU A 190 -2.61 -1.62 16.21
C LEU A 190 -1.78 -2.56 17.08
N LYS A 191 -1.79 -2.29 18.39
CA LYS A 191 -1.19 -3.15 19.40
C LYS A 191 -2.27 -3.76 20.29
N VAL A 192 -2.30 -5.08 20.40
CA VAL A 192 -3.21 -5.85 21.26
C VAL A 192 -2.38 -6.75 22.16
N GLY A 193 -2.15 -6.31 23.40
CA GLY A 193 -1.14 -6.92 24.26
C GLY A 193 0.24 -6.81 23.61
N ASP A 194 0.93 -7.94 23.43
CA ASP A 194 2.24 -8.00 22.77
C ASP A 194 2.17 -8.14 21.25
N VAL A 195 0.99 -8.42 20.70
CA VAL A 195 0.78 -8.55 19.25
C VAL A 195 0.73 -7.16 18.64
N VAL A 196 1.57 -6.93 17.62
CA VAL A 196 1.51 -5.73 16.79
C VAL A 196 1.15 -6.15 15.38
N VAL A 197 0.19 -5.44 14.78
CA VAL A 197 -0.14 -5.52 13.36
C VAL A 197 -0.10 -4.11 12.80
N SER A 198 0.62 -3.91 11.71
CA SER A 198 0.78 -2.61 11.08
C SER A 198 0.62 -2.70 9.58
N ALA A 199 0.29 -1.60 8.93
CA ALA A 199 0.20 -1.50 7.49
C ALA A 199 0.89 -0.26 6.93
N LEU A 200 1.37 -0.37 5.70
CA LEU A 200 1.75 0.74 4.83
C LEU A 200 1.00 0.56 3.51
N ALA A 201 0.35 1.62 3.05
CA ALA A 201 -0.41 1.62 1.81
C ALA A 201 0.06 2.73 0.88
N VAL A 202 0.14 2.44 -0.41
CA VAL A 202 0.39 3.40 -1.49
C VAL A 202 -0.85 3.44 -2.36
N VAL A 203 -1.55 4.57 -2.34
CA VAL A 203 -2.91 4.66 -2.85
C VAL A 203 -2.93 5.34 -4.21
N ASN A 204 -2.77 4.57 -5.29
CA ASN A 204 -2.88 5.01 -6.68
C ASN A 204 -4.08 4.37 -7.41
N ALA A 205 -5.24 4.34 -6.75
CA ALA A 205 -6.42 3.59 -7.15
C ALA A 205 -7.17 4.15 -8.37
N ALA A 206 -7.82 3.27 -9.14
CA ALA A 206 -8.78 3.71 -10.15
C ALA A 206 -10.03 4.32 -9.48
N GLY A 207 -10.54 3.66 -8.44
CA GLY A 207 -11.75 4.02 -7.73
C GLY A 207 -11.62 5.15 -6.70
N ASP A 208 -12.73 5.36 -6.00
CA ASP A 208 -12.85 6.31 -4.89
C ASP A 208 -12.38 5.68 -3.59
N ILE A 209 -11.85 6.51 -2.69
CA ILE A 209 -11.43 6.13 -1.35
C ILE A 209 -12.53 6.46 -0.35
N LEU A 210 -12.93 5.46 0.42
CA LEU A 210 -14.00 5.52 1.40
C LEU A 210 -13.40 5.48 2.80
N ASP A 211 -13.96 6.29 3.70
CA ASP A 211 -13.82 6.04 5.13
C ASP A 211 -14.52 4.72 5.44
N TRP A 212 -13.74 3.68 5.73
CA TRP A 212 -14.21 2.30 5.83
C TRP A 212 -15.20 2.05 6.98
N ARG A 213 -15.32 3.00 7.93
CA ARG A 213 -16.28 2.92 9.05
C ARG A 213 -17.62 3.57 8.70
N SER A 214 -17.59 4.72 8.02
CA SER A 214 -18.80 5.48 7.69
C SER A 214 -19.33 5.23 6.28
N GLY A 215 -18.53 4.63 5.40
CA GLY A 215 -18.84 4.42 3.98
C GLY A 215 -18.81 5.71 3.13
N ARG A 216 -18.38 6.84 3.70
CA ARG A 216 -18.34 8.12 2.99
C ARG A 216 -17.08 8.22 2.14
N ILE A 217 -17.22 8.76 0.93
CA ILE A 217 -16.05 9.09 0.09
C ILE A 217 -15.25 10.19 0.79
N VAL A 218 -13.93 9.97 0.93
CA VAL A 218 -12.96 10.91 1.51
C VAL A 218 -11.95 11.42 0.49
N ALA A 219 -11.75 10.73 -0.63
CA ALA A 219 -11.02 11.21 -1.79
C ALA A 219 -11.48 10.41 -3.01
N GLY A 220 -11.47 11.00 -4.20
CA GLY A 220 -11.94 10.26 -5.38
C GLY A 220 -12.30 11.18 -6.54
N ALA A 221 -13.12 10.64 -7.45
CA ALA A 221 -13.60 11.33 -8.63
C ALA A 221 -14.48 12.52 -8.21
N ARG A 222 -14.21 13.68 -8.79
CA ARG A 222 -14.92 14.93 -8.52
C ARG A 222 -15.72 15.38 -9.73
N ARG A 223 -16.95 15.83 -9.47
CA ARG A 223 -17.80 16.41 -10.49
C ARG A 223 -17.32 17.82 -10.84
N PRO A 224 -17.50 18.28 -12.09
CA PRO A 224 -17.26 19.68 -12.46
C PRO A 224 -18.05 20.68 -11.62
N SER A 225 -19.25 20.30 -11.18
CA SER A 225 -20.13 21.10 -10.31
C SER A 225 -19.69 21.14 -8.84
N GLY A 226 -18.61 20.44 -8.47
CA GLY A 226 -18.19 20.24 -7.09
C GLY A 226 -18.74 18.94 -6.47
N GLY A 227 -18.10 18.51 -5.39
CA GLY A 227 -18.42 17.27 -4.67
C GLY A 227 -17.91 16.00 -5.37
N PHE A 228 -18.08 14.87 -4.66
CA PHE A 228 -17.68 13.55 -5.15
C PHE A 228 -18.69 12.97 -6.13
N ALA A 229 -18.18 12.20 -7.09
CA ALA A 229 -18.96 11.58 -8.14
C ALA A 229 -19.65 10.28 -7.70
N ASP A 230 -19.00 9.49 -6.84
CA ASP A 230 -19.25 8.06 -6.69
C ASP A 230 -19.14 7.33 -8.03
N SER A 231 -17.97 6.74 -8.26
CA SER A 231 -17.59 6.15 -9.53
C SER A 231 -18.52 5.02 -9.95
N VAL A 232 -19.02 4.21 -9.00
CA VAL A 232 -19.94 3.10 -9.30
C VAL A 232 -21.35 3.60 -9.56
N GLU A 233 -21.81 4.63 -8.86
CA GLU A 233 -23.10 5.24 -9.19
C GLU A 233 -23.08 5.90 -10.57
N VAL A 234 -21.96 6.54 -10.95
CA VAL A 234 -21.77 7.01 -12.34
C VAL A 234 -21.85 5.86 -13.33
N MET A 235 -21.18 4.73 -13.09
CA MET A 235 -21.27 3.55 -13.96
C MET A 235 -22.71 3.04 -14.12
N LYS A 236 -23.47 2.94 -13.01
CA LYS A 236 -24.89 2.52 -13.05
C LYS A 236 -25.75 3.48 -13.87
N GLN A 237 -25.53 4.79 -13.71
CA GLN A 237 -26.24 5.82 -14.47
C GLN A 237 -25.94 5.71 -15.97
N VAL A 238 -24.68 5.49 -16.33
CA VAL A 238 -24.25 5.33 -17.73
C VAL A 238 -24.91 4.12 -18.38
N VAL A 239 -24.88 2.95 -17.72
CA VAL A 239 -25.47 1.72 -18.26
C VAL A 239 -26.99 1.82 -18.45
N THR A 240 -27.67 2.62 -17.63
CA THR A 240 -29.12 2.82 -17.72
C THR A 240 -29.54 3.95 -18.67
N THR A 241 -28.59 4.76 -19.15
CA THR A 241 -28.86 5.89 -20.06
C THR A 241 -28.79 5.45 -21.52
N ARG A 242 -29.92 5.54 -22.24
CA ARG A 242 -30.00 5.14 -23.66
C ARG A 242 -29.05 5.98 -24.51
N GLY A 243 -28.16 5.31 -25.25
CA GLY A 243 -27.21 5.95 -26.17
C GLY A 243 -26.00 6.58 -25.49
N ALA A 244 -25.80 6.36 -24.18
CA ALA A 244 -24.58 6.80 -23.51
C ALA A 244 -23.36 6.01 -24.00
N ASP A 245 -22.21 6.70 -24.08
CA ASP A 245 -20.92 6.02 -24.20
C ASP A 245 -20.66 5.21 -22.92
N LEU A 246 -20.34 3.92 -23.07
CA LEU A 246 -20.05 2.98 -21.98
C LEU A 246 -18.57 2.92 -21.61
N SER A 247 -17.71 3.70 -22.28
CA SER A 247 -16.26 3.73 -22.04
C SER A 247 -15.91 4.11 -20.59
N LEU A 248 -14.85 3.52 -20.07
CA LEU A 248 -14.27 3.80 -18.76
C LEU A 248 -12.77 3.97 -18.91
N ASP A 249 -12.19 4.90 -18.16
CA ASP A 249 -10.73 5.07 -18.09
C ASP A 249 -10.14 4.03 -17.12
N ASP A 250 -10.22 2.75 -17.50
CA ASP A 250 -9.62 1.60 -16.78
C ASP A 250 -8.57 0.82 -17.61
N PRO A 251 -7.61 1.48 -18.28
CA PRO A 251 -6.54 0.78 -18.97
C PRO A 251 -5.66 -0.04 -18.01
N ALA A 252 -5.17 -1.20 -18.46
CA ALA A 252 -4.20 -2.02 -17.73
C ALA A 252 -2.96 -1.22 -17.32
N LEU A 253 -2.42 -1.54 -16.14
CA LEU A 253 -1.16 -0.99 -15.59
C LEU A 253 -1.21 0.51 -15.28
N ARG A 254 -2.39 1.10 -15.08
CA ARG A 254 -2.55 2.57 -14.89
C ARG A 254 -3.03 2.99 -13.51
N SER A 255 -3.50 2.02 -12.75
CA SER A 255 -3.97 2.21 -11.38
C SER A 255 -3.50 1.03 -10.55
N THR A 256 -3.13 1.29 -9.30
CA THR A 256 -2.51 0.29 -8.43
C THR A 256 -2.57 0.77 -6.99
N THR A 257 -3.12 -0.04 -6.11
CA THR A 257 -2.93 0.11 -4.67
C THR A 257 -1.97 -0.96 -4.17
N LEU A 258 -0.87 -0.52 -3.55
CA LEU A 258 0.10 -1.43 -2.95
C LEU A 258 -0.07 -1.38 -1.44
N VAL A 259 -0.26 -2.52 -0.80
CA VAL A 259 -0.41 -2.60 0.65
C VAL A 259 0.56 -3.64 1.20
N LEU A 260 1.28 -3.27 2.26
CA LEU A 260 2.10 -4.16 3.06
C LEU A 260 1.52 -4.21 4.47
N VAL A 261 1.08 -5.38 4.91
CA VAL A 261 0.80 -5.66 6.33
C VAL A 261 2.01 -6.33 6.96
N ALA A 262 2.37 -5.92 8.17
CA ALA A 262 3.41 -6.54 8.97
C ALA A 262 2.88 -6.97 10.34
N THR A 263 3.46 -8.02 10.90
CA THR A 263 3.25 -8.42 12.29
C THR A 263 4.55 -8.93 12.94
N ASN A 264 4.63 -8.83 14.26
CA ASN A 264 5.71 -9.46 15.03
C ASN A 264 5.45 -10.95 15.32
N VAL A 265 4.22 -11.45 15.13
CA VAL A 265 3.86 -12.85 15.41
C VAL A 265 4.50 -13.80 14.41
N THR A 266 5.14 -14.86 14.88
CA THR A 266 5.74 -15.90 14.02
C THR A 266 4.67 -16.58 13.17
N LEU A 267 4.77 -16.43 11.85
CA LEU A 267 3.87 -17.05 10.86
C LEU A 267 4.69 -17.57 9.69
N ALA A 268 4.29 -18.73 9.16
CA ALA A 268 4.83 -19.27 7.91
C ALA A 268 4.22 -18.56 6.69
N LYS A 269 4.87 -18.67 5.53
CA LYS A 269 4.42 -18.08 4.26
C LYS A 269 2.95 -18.36 3.94
N THR A 270 2.48 -19.59 4.09
CA THR A 270 1.09 -19.97 3.78
C THR A 270 0.08 -19.24 4.66
N ALA A 271 0.39 -19.07 5.95
CA ALA A 271 -0.41 -18.29 6.87
C ALA A 271 -0.40 -16.80 6.50
N LEU A 272 0.76 -16.27 6.10
CA LEU A 272 0.90 -14.89 5.63
C LEU A 272 0.14 -14.63 4.32
N THR A 273 0.14 -15.56 3.36
CA THR A 273 -0.73 -15.49 2.17
C THR A 273 -2.19 -15.36 2.59
N LYS A 274 -2.63 -16.13 3.59
CA LYS A 274 -4.00 -16.04 4.07
C LYS A 274 -4.29 -14.72 4.82
N VAL A 275 -3.32 -14.18 5.56
CA VAL A 275 -3.40 -12.84 6.16
C VAL A 275 -3.51 -11.78 5.07
N ALA A 276 -2.74 -11.90 3.99
CA ALA A 276 -2.82 -11.00 2.86
C ALA A 276 -4.22 -11.03 2.22
N ASN A 277 -4.81 -12.21 2.01
CA ASN A 277 -6.19 -12.29 1.50
C ASN A 277 -7.20 -11.59 2.40
N MET A 278 -7.08 -11.75 3.73
CA MET A 278 -7.99 -11.09 4.68
C MET A 278 -7.76 -9.58 4.72
N ALA A 279 -6.50 -9.13 4.68
CA ALA A 279 -6.16 -7.72 4.60
C ALA A 279 -6.69 -7.06 3.32
N ASN A 280 -6.78 -7.82 2.23
CA ASN A 280 -7.32 -7.37 0.96
C ASN A 280 -8.83 -7.11 1.03
N CYS A 281 -9.55 -7.84 1.88
CA CYS A 281 -10.93 -7.49 2.26
C CYS A 281 -11.01 -6.15 3.03
N GLY A 282 -9.94 -5.73 3.71
CA GLY A 282 -9.83 -4.39 4.28
C GLY A 282 -9.69 -3.31 3.21
N ALA A 283 -8.82 -3.55 2.22
CA ALA A 283 -8.66 -2.65 1.09
C ALA A 283 -9.97 -2.45 0.31
N SER A 284 -10.76 -3.51 0.09
CA SER A 284 -12.06 -3.40 -0.59
C SER A 284 -13.14 -2.65 0.22
N ARG A 285 -12.99 -2.49 1.54
CA ARG A 285 -13.86 -1.60 2.35
C ARG A 285 -13.48 -0.13 2.16
N ALA A 286 -12.22 0.15 1.85
CA ALA A 286 -11.68 1.49 1.74
C ALA A 286 -11.60 2.00 0.29
N ILE A 287 -11.77 1.15 -0.72
CA ILE A 287 -11.64 1.51 -2.14
C ILE A 287 -12.83 0.98 -2.93
N ARG A 288 -13.46 1.83 -3.76
CA ARG A 288 -14.63 1.45 -4.57
C ARG A 288 -14.70 2.20 -5.91
N PRO A 289 -14.72 1.49 -7.06
CA PRO A 289 -14.41 0.05 -7.20
C PRO A 289 -12.94 -0.26 -6.91
N TYR A 290 -12.61 -1.52 -6.72
CA TYR A 290 -11.28 -2.04 -6.37
C TYR A 290 -11.08 -3.40 -7.05
N HIS A 291 -9.85 -3.81 -7.36
CA HIS A 291 -9.57 -4.94 -8.27
C HIS A 291 -10.25 -4.79 -9.63
N THR A 292 -10.20 -3.59 -10.22
CA THR A 292 -10.70 -3.42 -11.58
C THR A 292 -9.84 -4.21 -12.58
N THR A 293 -10.23 -4.22 -13.86
CA THR A 293 -9.43 -4.86 -14.91
C THR A 293 -8.12 -4.14 -15.16
N GLY A 294 -8.10 -2.83 -14.95
CA GLY A 294 -6.92 -1.98 -15.11
C GLY A 294 -5.97 -1.97 -13.91
N ASP A 295 -6.47 -2.35 -12.73
CA ASP A 295 -5.75 -2.25 -11.47
C ASP A 295 -4.67 -3.32 -11.31
N GLY A 296 -3.47 -2.88 -10.92
CA GLY A 296 -2.35 -3.72 -10.52
C GLY A 296 -2.29 -3.99 -9.02
N ASP A 297 -3.43 -3.96 -8.32
CA ASP A 297 -3.48 -4.02 -6.84
C ASP A 297 -2.69 -5.21 -6.29
N GLN A 298 -1.85 -4.98 -5.27
CA GLN A 298 -1.08 -6.04 -4.62
C GLN A 298 -1.05 -5.86 -3.11
N LEU A 299 -1.25 -6.97 -2.40
CA LEU A 299 -1.19 -6.98 -0.95
C LEU A 299 -0.21 -8.03 -0.45
N PHE A 300 0.81 -7.55 0.25
CA PHE A 300 1.85 -8.33 0.89
C PHE A 300 1.59 -8.45 2.39
N ALA A 301 1.97 -9.58 2.97
CA ALA A 301 2.00 -9.77 4.42
C ALA A 301 3.37 -10.28 4.84
N VAL A 302 3.95 -9.68 5.88
CA VAL A 302 5.25 -10.08 6.43
C VAL A 302 5.19 -10.34 7.93
N SER A 303 6.04 -11.26 8.40
CA SER A 303 6.27 -11.51 9.81
C SER A 303 7.74 -11.33 10.16
N THR A 304 8.04 -10.50 11.17
CA THR A 304 9.39 -10.38 11.73
C THR A 304 9.72 -11.49 12.74
N ARG A 305 8.76 -12.36 13.07
CA ARG A 305 8.94 -13.57 13.90
C ARG A 305 9.59 -13.30 15.26
N LYS A 306 9.19 -12.18 15.89
CA LYS A 306 9.70 -11.74 17.20
C LYS A 306 8.80 -12.14 18.37
N LEU A 307 7.64 -12.72 18.09
CA LEU A 307 6.68 -13.17 19.08
C LEU A 307 6.15 -14.56 18.71
N GLU A 308 6.54 -15.55 19.49
CA GLU A 308 5.92 -16.88 19.44
C GLU A 308 4.56 -16.85 20.12
N LYS A 309 3.51 -17.15 19.36
CA LYS A 309 2.13 -17.20 19.87
C LYS A 309 1.28 -18.22 19.09
N PRO A 310 1.64 -19.52 19.16
CA PRO A 310 1.03 -20.55 18.31
C PRO A 310 -0.48 -20.72 18.52
N ASP A 311 -0.98 -20.37 19.71
CA ASP A 311 -2.40 -20.46 20.06
C ASP A 311 -3.24 -19.28 19.54
N LEU A 312 -2.63 -18.24 18.96
CA LEU A 312 -3.35 -17.11 18.39
C LEU A 312 -4.02 -17.52 17.08
N PRO A 313 -5.36 -17.50 16.97
CA PRO A 313 -6.03 -17.88 15.74
C PRO A 313 -5.62 -16.96 14.58
N LEU A 314 -5.30 -17.55 13.42
CA LEU A 314 -4.90 -16.79 12.23
C LEU A 314 -5.97 -15.76 11.81
N THR A 315 -7.24 -16.11 11.99
CA THR A 315 -8.38 -15.22 11.74
C THR A 315 -8.31 -13.93 12.56
N THR A 316 -7.80 -13.98 13.80
CA THR A 316 -7.63 -12.78 14.63
C THR A 316 -6.61 -11.84 13.98
N ILE A 317 -5.43 -12.35 13.61
CA ILE A 317 -4.38 -11.53 12.96
C ILE A 317 -4.89 -10.96 11.64
N GLY A 318 -5.53 -11.78 10.80
CA GLY A 318 -6.07 -11.32 9.52
C GLY A 318 -7.21 -10.32 9.63
N SER A 319 -8.02 -10.39 10.68
CA SER A 319 -9.07 -9.39 10.93
C SER A 319 -8.45 -8.05 11.33
N LEU A 320 -7.47 -8.06 12.22
CA LEU A 320 -6.72 -6.85 12.58
C LEU A 320 -5.98 -6.27 11.37
N ALA A 321 -5.40 -7.13 10.53
CA ALA A 321 -4.73 -6.77 9.29
C ALA A 321 -5.66 -6.04 8.31
N ALA A 322 -6.90 -6.50 8.16
CA ALA A 322 -7.91 -5.83 7.34
C ALA A 322 -8.22 -4.42 7.83
N ASP A 323 -8.40 -4.24 9.14
CA ASP A 323 -8.72 -2.94 9.71
C ASP A 323 -7.55 -1.96 9.58
N VAL A 324 -6.31 -2.39 9.85
CA VAL A 324 -5.13 -1.50 9.71
C VAL A 324 -4.81 -1.19 8.24
N ALA A 325 -5.06 -2.13 7.31
CA ALA A 325 -4.91 -1.88 5.88
C ALA A 325 -5.89 -0.81 5.40
N ALA A 326 -7.17 -0.92 5.79
CA ALA A 326 -8.19 0.06 5.45
C ALA A 326 -7.86 1.46 6.03
N GLU A 327 -7.35 1.52 7.26
CA GLU A 327 -6.92 2.77 7.88
C GLU A 327 -5.70 3.39 7.17
N ALA A 328 -4.69 2.58 6.82
CA ALA A 328 -3.51 3.06 6.10
C ALA A 328 -3.88 3.65 4.72
N ILE A 329 -4.85 3.06 4.01
CA ILE A 329 -5.37 3.59 2.74
C ILE A 329 -6.02 4.96 2.94
N VAL A 330 -6.91 5.09 3.94
CA VAL A 330 -7.57 6.37 4.24
C VAL A 330 -6.55 7.44 4.64
N ARG A 331 -5.52 7.07 5.41
CA ARG A 331 -4.41 7.98 5.74
C ARG A 331 -3.62 8.41 4.53
N GLY A 332 -3.36 7.50 3.58
CA GLY A 332 -2.59 7.81 2.38
C GLY A 332 -3.15 9.00 1.61
N VAL A 333 -4.48 9.09 1.48
CA VAL A 333 -5.13 10.22 0.82
C VAL A 333 -5.27 11.46 1.72
N ARG A 334 -5.49 11.29 3.03
CA ARG A 334 -5.61 12.41 3.97
C ARG A 334 -4.30 13.16 4.18
N MET A 335 -3.17 12.45 4.12
CA MET A 335 -1.84 13.02 4.33
C MET A 335 -1.23 13.61 3.05
N ALA A 336 -1.76 13.26 1.88
CA ALA A 336 -1.27 13.71 0.58
C ALA A 336 -1.40 15.23 0.39
N THR A 337 -0.48 15.85 -0.35
CA THR A 337 -0.51 17.28 -0.68
C THR A 337 -0.75 17.49 -2.17
N SER A 338 -1.48 18.55 -2.52
CA SER A 338 -1.87 18.81 -3.91
C SER A 338 -0.69 18.85 -4.89
N ALA A 339 -0.94 18.36 -6.10
CA ALA A 339 -0.09 18.54 -7.28
C ALA A 339 -0.93 19.23 -8.38
N PRO A 340 -0.30 19.79 -9.44
CA PRO A 340 -1.05 20.36 -10.58
C PRO A 340 -2.10 19.37 -11.10
N ASP A 341 -3.34 19.82 -11.29
CA ASP A 341 -4.52 19.04 -11.70
C ASP A 341 -5.01 17.94 -10.75
N TRP A 342 -4.31 17.72 -9.63
CA TRP A 342 -4.61 16.68 -8.64
C TRP A 342 -4.62 17.28 -7.24
N PRO A 343 -5.72 17.93 -6.82
CA PRO A 343 -5.81 18.48 -5.47
C PRO A 343 -5.94 17.34 -4.45
N ALA A 344 -5.38 17.57 -3.27
CA ALA A 344 -5.52 16.69 -2.12
C ALA A 344 -6.72 17.09 -1.26
N ILE A 345 -7.31 16.13 -0.55
CA ILE A 345 -8.49 16.40 0.29
C ILE A 345 -8.19 17.43 1.40
N ARG A 346 -6.97 17.46 1.91
CA ARG A 346 -6.55 18.41 2.96
C ARG A 346 -6.43 19.85 2.50
N ASP A 347 -6.41 20.09 1.19
CA ASP A 347 -6.25 21.41 0.59
C ASP A 347 -7.55 21.91 -0.06
N LEU A 348 -8.68 21.19 0.13
CA LEU A 348 -10.02 21.52 -0.37
C LEU A 348 -10.95 22.06 0.72
#